data_AF-A0AAV0FYS5-F1
#
_entry.id   AF-A0AAV0FYS5-F1
#
_cell.length_a   1.000
_cell.length_b   1.000
_cell.length_c   1.000
_cell.angle_alpha   90.00
_cell.angle_beta   90.00
_cell.angle_gamma   90.00
#
_symmetry.space_group_name_H-M   'P 1'
#
loop_
_entity.id
_entity.type
_entity.pdbx_description
1 polymer ?
#
loop_
_entity_poly.entity_id
_entity_poly.type
_entity_poly.pdbx_seq_one_letter_code
_entity_poly.pdbx_strand_id
1 'polypeptide(L)'
;MKLWCKAYFRTSVKCDSVDNNLCEAFNSTLLSCRSKPLIPMLEEMRVAMMKRIARKKKAVDKWAGNFGPLILKKLNKNIVASEGWHVDFNGDDGYEIK
;
A
#
# COMPACT_ATOMS: atom_id res chain seq x y z
N MET A 1 4.94 5.81 18.77
CA MET A 1 6.02 5.88 17.75
C MET A 1 6.66 4.52 17.42
N LYS A 2 6.03 3.37 17.71
CA LYS A 2 6.60 2.03 17.40
C LYS A 2 6.21 1.48 16.02
N LEU A 3 5.13 1.99 15.41
CA LEU A 3 4.62 1.51 14.11
C LEU A 3 5.40 2.04 12.88
N TRP A 4 6.41 2.89 13.06
CA TRP A 4 7.06 3.62 11.96
C TRP A 4 8.57 3.38 11.85
N CYS A 5 9.15 2.55 12.71
CA CYS A 5 10.56 2.19 12.64
C CYS A 5 10.71 0.78 12.08
N LYS A 6 11.42 0.66 10.94
CA LYS A 6 11.56 -0.58 10.14
C LYS A 6 12.07 -1.78 10.96
N ALA A 7 12.88 -1.52 11.98
CA ALA A 7 13.40 -2.55 12.90
C ALA A 7 12.32 -3.29 13.70
N TYR A 8 11.10 -2.72 13.81
CA TYR A 8 9.99 -3.31 14.56
C TYR A 8 8.85 -3.80 13.66
N PHE A 9 9.06 -3.86 12.34
CA PHE A 9 8.06 -4.41 11.42
C PHE A 9 7.95 -5.91 11.61
N ARG A 10 6.71 -6.42 11.68
CA ARG A 10 6.45 -7.86 11.76
C ARG A 10 6.92 -8.53 10.46
N THR A 11 7.82 -9.50 10.56
CA THR A 11 8.34 -10.27 9.42
C THR A 11 7.27 -11.16 8.77
N SER A 12 6.20 -11.47 9.50
CA SER A 12 5.05 -12.21 9.00
C SER A 12 4.19 -11.44 8.00
N VAL A 13 4.22 -10.10 8.04
CA VAL A 13 3.45 -9.25 7.12
C VAL A 13 4.44 -8.49 6.23
N LYS A 14 4.80 -9.11 5.11
CA LYS A 14 5.56 -8.46 4.03
C LYS A 14 4.64 -7.50 3.29
N CYS A 15 4.37 -6.33 3.88
CA CYS A 15 3.83 -5.21 3.13
C CYS A 15 4.95 -4.69 2.23
N ASP A 16 4.79 -4.74 0.91
CA ASP A 16 5.52 -3.88 -0.02
C ASP A 16 5.10 -2.44 0.32
N SER A 17 5.63 -1.88 1.41
CA SER A 17 5.29 -0.53 1.83
C SER A 17 5.72 0.41 0.72
N VAL A 18 4.74 1.07 0.12
CA VAL A 18 4.89 1.94 -1.05
C VAL A 18 5.39 3.32 -0.59
N ASP A 19 6.37 3.36 0.30
CA ASP A 19 6.90 4.61 0.88
C ASP A 19 7.41 5.54 -0.22
N ASN A 20 8.00 4.96 -1.28
CA ASN A 20 8.45 5.73 -2.44
C ASN A 20 7.27 6.42 -3.17
N ASN A 21 6.13 5.76 -3.37
CA ASN A 21 5.00 6.37 -4.07
C ASN A 21 4.33 7.49 -3.24
N LEU A 22 4.37 7.40 -1.91
CA LEU A 22 3.86 8.47 -1.06
C LEU A 22 4.80 9.69 -1.10
N CYS A 23 6.10 9.47 -0.97
CA CYS A 23 7.11 10.51 -1.10
C CYS A 23 7.11 11.15 -2.49
N GLU A 24 7.05 10.37 -3.56
CA GLU A 24 6.95 10.85 -4.94
C GLU A 24 5.70 11.71 -5.16
N ALA A 25 4.56 11.27 -4.65
CA ALA A 25 3.32 12.03 -4.73
C ALA A 25 3.38 13.37 -3.99
N PHE A 26 4.01 13.39 -2.81
CA PHE A 26 4.19 14.60 -2.02
C PHE A 26 5.18 15.55 -2.71
N ASN A 27 6.32 15.03 -3.19
CA ASN A 27 7.33 15.78 -3.92
C ASN A 27 6.78 16.39 -5.22
N SER A 28 5.93 15.67 -5.94
CA SER A 28 5.24 16.20 -7.12
C SER A 28 4.33 17.39 -6.78
N THR A 29 3.60 17.31 -5.66
CA THR A 29 2.74 18.41 -5.19
C THR A 29 3.56 19.61 -4.73
N LEU A 30 4.67 19.37 -4.03
CA LEU A 30 5.66 20.40 -3.65
C LEU A 30 6.24 21.12 -4.85
N LEU A 31 6.67 20.39 -5.87
CA LEU A 31 7.21 20.94 -7.11
C LEU A 31 6.27 21.93 -7.78
N SER A 32 4.95 21.64 -7.77
CA SER A 32 3.95 22.55 -8.35
C SER A 32 3.65 23.79 -7.53
N CYS A 33 3.87 23.76 -6.22
CA CYS A 33 3.48 24.85 -5.30
C CYS A 33 4.65 25.70 -4.81
N ARG A 34 5.91 25.24 -4.97
CA ARG A 34 7.11 25.88 -4.40
C ARG A 34 7.42 27.30 -4.89
N SER A 35 6.85 27.72 -6.01
CA SER A 35 7.01 29.09 -6.53
C SER A 35 6.11 30.11 -5.81
N LYS A 36 5.28 29.67 -4.88
CA LYS A 36 4.31 30.50 -4.16
C LYS A 36 4.84 30.89 -2.78
N PRO A 37 4.38 32.01 -2.20
CA PRO A 37 4.66 32.33 -0.82
C PRO A 37 4.20 31.21 0.13
N LEU A 38 4.79 31.14 1.33
CA LEU A 38 4.61 30.04 2.27
C LEU A 38 3.12 29.71 2.55
N ILE A 39 2.31 30.73 2.83
CA ILE A 39 0.90 30.53 3.19
C ILE A 39 0.09 29.94 2.01
N PRO A 40 0.07 30.55 0.80
CA PRO A 40 -0.55 29.96 -0.38
C PRO A 40 -0.03 28.55 -0.73
N MET A 41 1.28 28.32 -0.60
CA MET A 41 1.89 27.01 -0.86
C MET A 41 1.30 25.92 0.05
N LEU A 42 1.22 26.20 1.36
CA LEU A 42 0.68 25.25 2.34
C LEU A 42 -0.82 24.98 2.11
N GLU A 43 -1.59 26.02 1.76
CA GLU A 43 -3.02 25.89 1.50
C GLU A 43 -3.29 25.01 0.27
N GLU A 44 -2.49 25.16 -0.78
CA GLU A 44 -2.61 24.30 -1.96
C GLU A 44 -2.25 22.85 -1.68
N MET A 45 -1.21 22.60 -0.89
CA MET A 45 -0.87 21.24 -0.46
C MET A 45 -2.02 20.61 0.33
N ARG A 46 -2.62 21.38 1.24
CA ARG A 46 -3.77 20.93 2.04
C ARG A 46 -4.94 20.52 1.15
N VAL A 47 -5.31 21.38 0.19
CA VAL A 47 -6.40 21.11 -0.76
C VAL A 47 -6.07 19.91 -1.66
N ALA A 48 -4.83 19.79 -2.14
CA ALA A 48 -4.39 18.67 -2.96
C ALA A 48 -4.49 17.33 -2.20
N MET A 49 -4.05 17.29 -0.94
CA MET A 49 -4.16 16.12 -0.08
C MET A 49 -5.64 15.75 0.18
N MET A 50 -6.49 16.72 0.50
CA MET A 50 -7.92 16.49 0.67
C MET A 50 -8.56 15.87 -0.58
N LYS A 51 -8.30 16.44 -1.77
CA LYS A 51 -8.80 15.91 -3.05
C LYS A 51 -8.30 14.49 -3.31
N ARG A 52 -7.03 14.21 -3.00
CA ARG A 52 -6.44 12.87 -3.17
C ARG A 52 -7.09 11.84 -2.25
N ILE A 53 -7.29 12.16 -0.97
CA ILE A 53 -7.97 11.28 -0.01
C ILE A 53 -9.41 11.00 -0.46
N ALA A 54 -10.15 12.03 -0.86
CA ALA A 54 -11.52 11.86 -1.35
C ALA A 54 -11.60 10.94 -2.60
N ARG A 55 -10.68 11.12 -3.56
CA ARG A 55 -10.57 10.23 -4.73
C ARG A 55 -10.25 8.79 -4.34
N LYS A 56 -9.33 8.58 -3.38
CA LYS A 56 -8.96 7.25 -2.91
C LYS A 56 -10.13 6.56 -2.19
N LYS A 57 -10.88 7.27 -1.34
CA LYS A 57 -12.11 6.75 -0.70
C LYS A 57 -13.12 6.29 -1.75
N LYS A 58 -13.46 7.15 -2.71
CA LYS A 58 -14.36 6.78 -3.83
C LYS A 58 -13.88 5.59 -4.65
N ALA A 59 -12.56 5.39 -4.77
CA ALA A 59 -12.01 4.23 -5.45
C ALA A 59 -12.18 2.95 -4.63
N VAL A 60 -12.02 3.03 -3.31
CA VAL A 60 -12.24 1.91 -2.37
C VAL A 60 -13.73 1.52 -2.34
N ASP A 61 -14.64 2.49 -2.36
CA ASP A 61 -16.09 2.22 -2.40
C ASP A 61 -16.52 1.41 -3.63
N LYS A 62 -15.70 1.40 -4.69
CA LYS A 62 -15.94 0.62 -5.92
C LYS A 62 -15.30 -0.76 -5.90
N TRP A 63 -14.62 -1.15 -4.83
CA TRP A 63 -13.99 -2.47 -4.74
C TRP A 63 -15.06 -3.55 -4.61
N ALA A 64 -14.95 -4.60 -5.42
CA ALA A 64 -15.87 -5.74 -5.41
C ALA A 64 -15.59 -6.72 -4.26
N GLY A 65 -14.79 -6.34 -3.27
CA GLY A 65 -14.40 -7.20 -2.14
C GLY A 65 -13.46 -6.52 -1.16
N ASN A 66 -12.95 -7.30 -0.21
CA ASN A 66 -12.17 -6.79 0.92
C ASN A 66 -10.73 -6.38 0.57
N PHE A 67 -10.27 -6.72 -0.64
CA PHE A 67 -8.89 -6.48 -1.07
C PHE A 67 -8.83 -5.51 -2.25
N GLY A 68 -7.80 -4.68 -2.26
CA GLY A 68 -7.53 -3.78 -3.37
C GLY A 68 -7.20 -4.55 -4.64
N PRO A 69 -7.55 -4.02 -5.83
CA PRO A 69 -7.42 -4.74 -7.10
C PRO A 69 -5.97 -5.15 -7.42
N LEU A 70 -4.98 -4.35 -7.01
CA LEU A 70 -3.56 -4.68 -7.19
C LEU A 70 -3.11 -5.85 -6.31
N ILE A 71 -3.58 -5.90 -5.07
CA ILE A 71 -3.28 -6.99 -4.14
C ILE A 71 -3.96 -8.27 -4.64
N LEU A 72 -5.24 -8.18 -5.02
CA LEU A 72 -5.98 -9.30 -5.59
C LEU A 72 -5.32 -9.83 -6.87
N LYS A 73 -4.83 -8.94 -7.75
CA LYS A 73 -4.09 -9.33 -8.94
C LYS A 73 -2.79 -10.07 -8.60
N LYS A 74 -2.03 -9.60 -7.61
CA LYS A 74 -0.81 -10.30 -7.14
C LYS A 74 -1.15 -11.66 -6.52
N LEU A 75 -2.19 -11.72 -5.70
CA LEU A 75 -2.66 -12.95 -5.07
C LEU A 75 -3.08 -13.99 -6.12
N ASN A 76 -3.91 -13.61 -7.08
CA ASN A 76 -4.37 -14.52 -8.13
C ASN A 76 -3.20 -15.04 -8.99
N LYS A 77 -2.21 -14.20 -9.28
CA LYS A 77 -0.99 -14.66 -9.96
C LYS A 77 -0.24 -15.72 -9.16
N ASN A 78 -0.12 -15.53 -7.85
CA ASN A 78 0.56 -16.48 -6.98
C ASN A 78 -0.22 -17.79 -6.85
N ILE A 79 -1.55 -17.73 -6.77
CA ILE A 79 -2.42 -18.93 -6.73
C ILE A 79 -2.21 -19.79 -7.99
N VAL A 80 -2.20 -19.16 -9.17
CA VAL A 80 -1.94 -19.88 -10.43
C VAL A 80 -0.51 -20.44 -10.45
N ALA A 81 0.47 -19.69 -9.96
CA ALA A 81 1.86 -20.16 -9.90
C ALA A 81 2.06 -21.33 -8.91
N SER A 82 1.21 -21.46 -7.89
CA SER A 82 1.26 -22.53 -6.89
C SER A 82 0.40 -23.74 -7.23
N GLU A 83 -0.15 -23.84 -8.45
CA GLU A 83 -1.05 -24.94 -8.85
C GLU A 83 -0.44 -26.34 -8.67
N GLY A 84 0.89 -26.46 -8.78
CA GLY A 84 1.62 -27.70 -8.54
C GLY A 84 2.14 -27.89 -7.12
N TRP A 85 1.91 -26.94 -6.21
CA TRP A 85 2.46 -27.00 -4.86
C TRP A 85 1.55 -27.85 -3.97
N HIS A 86 2.13 -28.85 -3.33
CA HIS A 86 1.43 -29.68 -2.35
C HIS A 86 1.83 -29.29 -0.94
N VAL A 87 0.86 -28.99 -0.08
CA VAL A 87 1.09 -28.64 1.32
C VAL A 87 0.75 -29.84 2.19
N ASP A 88 1.77 -30.45 2.78
CA ASP A 88 1.65 -31.52 3.76
C ASP A 88 1.67 -30.92 5.16
N PHE A 89 0.54 -30.93 5.87
CA PHE A 89 0.44 -30.41 7.24
C PHE A 89 0.80 -31.50 8.28
N ASN A 90 1.61 -31.16 9.28
CA ASN A 90 2.08 -32.11 10.28
C ASN A 90 1.11 -32.36 11.44
N GLY A 91 -0.01 -31.63 11.52
CA GLY A 91 -0.99 -31.74 12.60
C GLY A 91 -0.79 -30.75 13.77
N ASP A 92 0.25 -29.91 13.75
CA ASP A 92 0.54 -28.91 14.78
C ASP A 92 0.83 -27.53 14.16
N ASP A 93 2.09 -27.08 14.15
CA ASP A 93 2.52 -25.78 13.65
C ASP A 93 3.41 -25.85 12.40
N GLY A 94 3.70 -27.07 11.91
CA GLY A 94 4.59 -27.33 10.79
C GLY A 94 3.87 -27.76 9.52
N TYR A 95 4.44 -27.41 8.38
CA TYR A 95 4.01 -27.91 7.08
C TYR A 95 5.20 -28.02 6.13
N GLU A 96 5.14 -28.97 5.21
CA GLU A 96 6.08 -29.14 4.11
C GLU A 96 5.40 -28.68 2.81
N ILE A 97 6.13 -27.97 1.96
CA ILE A 97 5.67 -27.58 0.62
C ILE A 97 6.52 -28.34 -0.39
N LYS A 98 5.87 -29.15 -1.24
CA LYS A 98 6.48 -29.90 -2.35
C LYS A 98 6.08 -29.31 -3.70
#